data_AF-A0ABD3EFJ7-F1
#
_entry.id   AF-A0ABD3EFJ7-F1
#
_cell.length_a   1.000
_cell.length_b   1.000
_cell.length_c   1.000
_cell.angle_alpha   90.00
_cell.angle_beta   90.00
_cell.angle_gamma   90.00
#
_symmetry.space_group_name_H-M   'P 1'
#
loop_
_entity.id
_entity.type
_entity.pdbx_description
1 polymer ?
#
loop_
_entity_poly.entity_id
_entity_poly.type
_entity_poly.pdbx_seq_one_letter_code
_entity_poly.pdbx_strand_id
1 'polypeptide(L)'
;MDTKAISAVFLLSLVLFAYVTGARNDPGSRYWKSLMNDEELPKAITDLLYNQTNFASGSNMKMDRFVRNFSTDPVLIIYHSQHRFVHSEKPP
;
A
#
# COMPACT_ATOMS: atom_id res chain seq x y z
N MET A 1 22.10 33.66 -7.08
CA MET A 1 21.23 33.41 -5.92
C MET A 1 22.11 33.06 -4.75
N ASP A 2 21.90 33.74 -3.64
CA ASP A 2 22.75 33.62 -2.46
C ASP A 2 22.50 32.25 -1.80
N THR A 3 23.54 31.60 -1.29
CA THR A 3 23.43 30.28 -0.65
C THR A 3 22.43 30.28 0.53
N LYS A 4 22.31 31.43 1.21
CA LYS A 4 21.31 31.66 2.27
C LYS A 4 19.88 31.68 1.71
N ALA A 5 19.67 32.29 0.55
CA ALA A 5 18.36 32.31 -0.11
C ALA A 5 17.97 30.91 -0.61
N ILE A 6 18.91 30.16 -1.18
CA ILE A 6 18.69 28.76 -1.61
C ILE A 6 18.32 27.88 -0.40
N SER A 7 19.06 28.00 0.70
CA SER A 7 18.78 27.27 1.94
C SER A 7 17.39 27.60 2.50
N ALA A 8 17.01 28.88 2.54
CA ALA A 8 15.69 29.30 3.00
C ALA A 8 14.55 28.74 2.14
N VAL A 9 14.70 28.75 0.80
CA VAL A 9 13.72 28.17 -0.13
C VAL A 9 13.61 26.66 0.04
N PHE A 10 14.74 25.97 0.23
CA PHE A 10 14.75 24.52 0.47
C PHE A 10 14.05 24.15 1.79
N LEU A 11 14.34 24.87 2.88
CA LEU A 11 13.67 24.67 4.16
C LEU A 11 12.17 24.97 4.08
N LEU A 12 11.79 26.05 3.38
CA LEU A 12 10.39 26.37 3.13
C LEU A 12 9.69 25.25 2.34
N SER A 13 10.35 24.71 1.31
CA SER A 13 9.83 23.56 0.55
C SER A 13 9.63 22.32 1.41
N LEU A 14 10.56 22.03 2.33
CA LEU A 14 10.43 20.90 3.26
C LEU A 14 9.29 21.11 4.25
N VAL A 15 9.10 22.33 4.75
CA VAL A 15 7.98 22.67 5.65
C VAL A 15 6.64 22.54 4.92
N LEU A 16 6.54 23.03 3.67
CA LEU A 16 5.34 22.87 2.85
C LEU A 16 5.07 21.38 2.54
N PHE A 17 6.11 20.62 2.21
CA PHE A 17 5.99 19.18 1.97
C PHE A 17 5.49 18.46 3.24
N ALA A 18 6.09 18.73 4.39
CA ALA A 18 5.68 18.17 5.67
C ALA A 18 4.21 18.49 5.99
N TYR A 19 3.80 19.75 5.77
CA TYR A 19 2.41 20.19 5.97
C TYR A 19 1.42 19.43 5.06
N VAL A 20 1.76 19.22 3.79
CA VAL A 20 0.92 18.45 2.85
C VAL A 20 0.89 16.96 3.22
N THR A 21 2.01 16.42 3.70
CA THR A 21 2.09 15.00 4.10
C THR A 21 1.45 14.70 5.46
N GLY A 22 1.13 15.71 6.28
CA GLY A 22 0.44 15.55 7.57
C GLY A 22 -1.03 15.11 7.48
N ALA A 23 -1.55 14.84 6.28
CA ALA A 23 -2.98 14.68 6.02
C ALA A 23 -3.48 13.22 6.06
N ARG A 24 -2.99 12.39 6.98
CA ARG A 24 -3.66 11.13 7.37
C ARG A 24 -4.25 11.18 8.79
N ASN A 25 -4.68 12.37 9.21
CA ASN A 25 -5.46 12.53 10.45
C ASN A 25 -6.87 11.91 10.34
N ASP A 26 -7.36 11.71 9.12
CA ASP A 26 -8.55 10.89 8.90
C ASP A 26 -8.13 9.44 8.70
N PRO A 27 -8.64 8.49 9.50
CA PRO A 27 -8.41 7.05 9.35
C PRO A 27 -9.03 6.47 8.05
N GLY A 28 -9.06 7.23 6.96
CA GLY A 28 -9.67 6.83 5.70
C GLY A 28 -11.19 6.67 5.75
N SER A 29 -11.85 7.01 6.87
CA SER A 29 -13.29 6.86 7.03
C SER A 29 -14.07 7.86 6.18
N ARG A 30 -13.58 9.11 6.08
CA ARG A 30 -14.17 10.14 5.21
C ARG A 30 -13.92 9.82 3.74
N TYR A 31 -12.71 9.40 3.41
CA TYR A 31 -12.36 9.00 2.04
C TYR A 31 -13.20 7.79 1.58
N TRP A 32 -13.30 6.77 2.42
CA TRP A 32 -14.10 5.58 2.14
C TRP A 32 -15.56 5.93 1.90
N LYS A 33 -16.18 6.71 2.79
CA LYS A 33 -17.57 7.18 2.62
C LYS A 33 -17.76 7.92 1.30
N SER A 34 -16.84 8.81 0.93
CA SER A 34 -16.95 9.53 -0.35
C SER A 34 -16.83 8.63 -1.58
N LEU A 35 -16.04 7.55 -1.51
CA LEU A 35 -15.85 6.61 -2.61
C LEU A 35 -16.97 5.56 -2.69
N MET A 36 -17.51 5.17 -1.55
CA MET A 36 -18.46 4.07 -1.40
C MET A 36 -19.90 4.55 -1.18
N ASN A 37 -20.26 5.73 -1.67
CA ASN A 37 -21.62 6.29 -1.57
C ASN A 37 -22.16 6.30 -0.13
N ASP A 38 -21.38 6.87 0.79
CA ASP A 38 -21.67 6.98 2.22
C ASP A 38 -21.73 5.64 3.00
N GLU A 39 -21.34 4.53 2.38
CA GLU A 39 -21.19 3.26 3.09
C GLU A 39 -20.10 3.34 4.17
N GLU A 40 -20.35 2.65 5.28
CA GLU A 40 -19.39 2.55 6.37
C GLU A 40 -18.23 1.61 6.03
N LEU A 41 -17.11 1.86 6.68
CA LEU A 41 -15.89 1.10 6.47
C LEU A 41 -16.07 -0.32 7.05
N PRO A 42 -15.82 -1.39 6.27
CA PRO A 42 -16.04 -2.76 6.72
C PRO A 42 -15.30 -3.05 8.02
N LYS A 43 -15.98 -3.74 8.96
CA LYS A 43 -15.47 -4.04 10.30
C LYS A 43 -14.05 -4.63 10.29
N ALA A 44 -13.77 -5.53 9.36
CA ALA A 44 -12.44 -6.15 9.21
C ALA A 44 -11.32 -5.11 8.97
N ILE A 45 -11.58 -4.06 8.19
CA ILE A 45 -10.59 -3.01 7.90
C ILE A 45 -10.54 -1.99 9.04
N THR A 46 -11.69 -1.64 9.62
CA THR A 46 -11.78 -0.76 10.80
C THR A 46 -11.00 -1.32 11.99
N ASP A 47 -11.14 -2.62 12.24
CA ASP A 47 -10.41 -3.33 13.30
C ASP A 47 -8.90 -3.31 13.02
N LEU A 48 -8.46 -3.50 11.77
CA LEU A 48 -7.04 -3.40 11.41
C LEU A 48 -6.47 -2.01 11.67
N LEU A 49 -7.22 -0.96 11.34
CA LEU A 49 -6.76 0.41 11.43
C LEU A 49 -6.71 0.94 12.87
N TYR A 50 -7.74 0.64 13.67
CA TYR A 50 -7.76 0.95 15.11
C TYR A 50 -6.54 0.36 15.82
N ASN A 51 -6.11 -0.82 15.39
CA ASN A 51 -4.93 -1.46 15.94
C ASN A 51 -3.63 -0.77 15.50
N GLN A 52 -3.49 -0.37 14.23
CA GLN A 52 -2.33 0.38 13.73
C GLN A 52 -2.10 1.73 14.43
N THR A 53 -3.15 2.49 14.70
CA THR A 53 -3.04 3.75 15.43
C THR A 53 -2.57 3.56 16.88
N ASN A 54 -2.94 2.44 17.52
CA ASN A 54 -2.46 2.08 18.85
C ASN A 54 -1.00 1.56 18.85
N PHE A 55 -0.53 0.97 17.74
CA PHE A 55 0.86 0.50 17.59
C PHE A 55 1.87 1.65 17.39
N ALA A 56 1.45 2.79 16.81
CA ALA A 56 2.29 3.98 16.68
C ALA A 56 2.66 4.61 18.04
N SER A 57 1.86 4.37 19.08
CA SER A 57 2.14 4.73 20.48
C SER A 57 2.96 3.63 21.18
N GLY A 58 4.17 3.36 20.70
CA GLY A 58 5.28 2.82 21.50
C GLY A 58 5.11 1.48 22.23
N SER A 59 4.14 0.63 21.90
CA SER A 59 4.04 -0.70 22.50
C SER A 59 4.60 -1.77 21.57
N ASN A 60 5.64 -2.47 22.05
CA ASN A 60 6.21 -3.71 21.49
C ASN A 60 5.18 -4.87 21.57
N MET A 61 3.96 -4.68 21.09
CA MET A 61 2.97 -5.73 21.01
C MET A 61 3.21 -6.51 19.73
N LYS A 62 3.60 -7.77 19.93
CA LYS A 62 3.84 -8.79 18.89
C LYS A 62 2.79 -8.70 17.77
N MET A 63 3.25 -8.76 16.52
CA MET A 63 2.44 -8.85 15.30
C MET A 63 1.69 -10.20 15.19
N ASP A 64 1.02 -10.65 16.25
CA ASP A 64 0.35 -11.95 16.31
C ASP A 64 -0.94 -11.99 15.46
N ARG A 65 -1.35 -10.86 14.85
CA ARG A 65 -2.54 -10.78 13.98
C ARG A 65 -2.29 -11.13 12.52
N PHE A 66 -1.10 -10.86 12.00
CA PHE A 66 -0.78 -11.23 10.61
C PHE A 66 -0.08 -12.58 10.63
N VAL A 67 -0.89 -13.65 10.59
CA VAL A 67 -0.36 -14.99 10.35
C VAL A 67 0.21 -15.00 8.93
N ARG A 68 1.53 -15.03 8.84
CA ARG A 68 2.23 -15.25 7.57
C ARG A 68 2.02 -16.69 7.14
N ASN A 69 0.93 -16.92 6.42
CA ASN A 69 0.57 -18.23 5.85
C ASN A 69 1.07 -18.41 4.41
N PHE A 70 1.85 -17.47 3.90
CA PHE A 70 2.47 -17.54 2.59
C PHE A 70 3.99 -17.71 2.73
N SER A 71 4.56 -18.55 1.86
CA SER A 71 6.01 -18.61 1.70
C SER A 71 6.49 -17.31 1.04
N THR A 72 7.61 -16.78 1.52
CA THR A 72 8.33 -15.68 0.87
C THR A 72 9.51 -16.18 0.06
N ASP A 73 9.60 -17.49 -0.13
CA ASP A 73 10.66 -18.06 -0.94
C ASP A 73 10.50 -17.56 -2.37
N PRO A 74 11.59 -17.17 -3.03
CA PRO A 74 11.51 -16.71 -4.41
C PRO A 74 11.05 -17.86 -5.31
N VAL A 75 9.85 -17.75 -5.88
CA VAL A 75 9.34 -18.73 -6.85
C VAL A 75 9.76 -18.31 -8.26
N LEU A 76 10.67 -19.07 -8.87
CA LEU A 76 11.04 -18.92 -10.28
C LEU A 76 10.03 -19.69 -11.14
N ILE A 77 9.13 -18.98 -11.81
CA ILE A 77 8.17 -19.58 -12.76
C ILE A 77 8.74 -19.42 -14.18
N ILE A 78 9.12 -20.52 -14.82
CA ILE A 78 9.55 -20.54 -16.22
C ILE A 78 8.40 -21.04 -17.08
N TYR A 79 7.89 -20.19 -17.98
CA TYR A 79 6.88 -20.58 -18.96
C TYR A 79 7.56 -21.07 -20.24
N HIS A 80 7.25 -22.29 -20.66
CA HIS A 80 7.62 -22.80 -21.98
C HIS A 80 6.40 -22.74 -22.91
N SER A 81 6.52 -22.01 -24.01
CA SER A 81 5.53 -22.08 -25.10
C SER A 81 5.68 -23.40 -25.83
N GLN A 82 4.71 -24.32 -25.69
CA GLN A 82 4.66 -25.50 -26.54
C GLN A 82 4.23 -25.10 -27.94
N HIS A 83 5.19 -24.89 -28.84
CA HIS A 83 4.91 -24.87 -30.28
C HIS A 83 4.50 -26.28 -30.71
N ARG A 84 3.21 -26.60 -30.63
CA ARG A 84 2.66 -27.74 -31.36
C ARG A 84 2.77 -27.40 -32.84
N PHE A 85 3.72 -28.01 -33.54
CA PHE A 85 3.66 -28.08 -34.99
C PHE A 85 2.35 -28.80 -35.35
N VAL A 86 1.42 -28.02 -35.91
CA VAL A 86 0.16 -28.52 -36.48
C VAL A 86 0.52 -29.33 -37.71
N HIS A 87 0.67 -30.65 -37.57
CA HIS A 87 0.57 -31.52 -38.74
C HIS A 87 -0.90 -31.53 -39.15
N SER A 88 -1.15 -30.95 -40.32
CA SER A 88 -2.46 -30.84 -40.95
C SER A 88 -3.18 -32.19 -41.03
N GLU A 89 -4.47 -32.17 -40.73
CA GLU A 89 -5.42 -33.24 -40.99
C GLU A 89 -5.37 -33.73 -42.45
N LYS A 90 -5.63 -35.02 -42.63
CA LYS A 90 -6.44 -35.50 -43.76
C LYS A 90 -7.36 -36.63 -43.30
N PRO A 91 -8.69 -36.47 -43.39
CA PRO A 91 -9.66 -37.57 -43.25
C PRO A 91 -10.24 -37.98 -44.62
N PRO A 92 -11.02 -39.09 -44.73
CA PRO A 92 -10.89 -40.42 -44.12
C PRO A 92 -10.16 -41.43 -45.03
#